data_AF-A0A1I6GDY3-F1
#
_entry.id   AF-A0A1I6GDY3-F1
#
_cell.length_a   1.000
_cell.length_b   1.000
_cell.length_c   1.000
_cell.angle_alpha   90.00
_cell.angle_beta   90.00
_cell.angle_gamma   90.00
#
_symmetry.space_group_name_H-M   'P 1'
#
loop_
_entity.id
_entity.type
_entity.pdbx_description
1 polymer ?
#
loop_
_entity_poly.entity_id
_entity_poly.type
_entity_poly.pdbx_seq_one_letter_code
_entity_poly.pdbx_strand_id
1 'polypeptide(L)'
;MAVAKKVRPSFAVSIVSNNPKPPFKGCTVNGSLQTFVTFPSKGAKSTIADESGKIMSDDPSKPSEPLHNLPYPQLDQFEVPLSFAATTKYHGVYETTRFVLRLSPINHEYLEKFEANAFDDGPVPWEAIKAYSTYLHETMHWWQHVGSTSGLLLSLSYFSQCHSAMGELRECLEKFGPIKPLKRWSDQILQEEGWDAQEKLAPANFAVNNALDVFYYKSYAFRPREAIKWMIEQNHFEDIGYTYSIVYGMLIGLISDAIDPDFEFLQSIEQLGDETLRLYDEGFEGFKKGSNIHLPYVGLQAIYEGQAHFIQLDFLSRSRTEPMTCEEARTEGYLSGIYVEAFESFLKLTDTCWPSSLSDPIVSLFLLVCDLAINPTRGIPFKVGPFENLIGQVDVGIRFAEFCFAIKTAPHLKAAIKDLSLEEYVEVSEELCLAKGYDHPMAALEEVVRWIEDYPSVQKLMEEHRTFEFEPTNLTIRVFLSHYISMCADKYENPHFFCWPGAYMAGHPSVADVEEIWLRHLSLFSDGKDKDGVYPRKWPNRSDKAVKQTFERFYGSMAVYELTEQWILRDGSFKLDFSWMSDNYDQEVFGGWANDSFKKVFGVNLSDFTIVKAKK
;
A
#
# COMPACT_ATOMS: atom_id res chain seq x y z
N MET A 1 15.37 -48.04 -1.77
CA MET A 1 14.07 -48.00 -1.09
C MET A 1 13.77 -46.53 -0.82
N ALA A 2 12.64 -46.03 -1.31
CA ALA A 2 12.36 -44.59 -1.31
C ALA A 2 11.85 -44.11 0.05
N VAL A 3 12.41 -43.00 0.54
CA VAL A 3 11.84 -42.19 1.61
C VAL A 3 11.32 -40.91 0.97
N ALA A 4 10.03 -40.90 0.62
CA ALA A 4 9.35 -39.65 0.31
C ALA A 4 9.25 -38.85 1.62
N LYS A 5 9.70 -37.59 1.62
CA LYS A 5 9.52 -36.71 2.77
C LYS A 5 8.02 -36.48 2.97
N LYS A 6 7.57 -36.68 4.21
CA LYS A 6 6.15 -36.55 4.58
C LYS A 6 5.81 -35.07 4.77
N VAL A 7 5.28 -34.42 3.73
CA VAL A 7 4.50 -33.19 3.90
C VAL A 7 3.32 -33.55 4.80
N ARG A 8 3.17 -32.89 5.94
CA ARG A 8 2.04 -33.09 6.85
C ARG A 8 1.03 -31.95 6.68
N PRO A 9 -0.11 -32.18 6.02
CA PRO A 9 -1.30 -31.39 6.27
C PRO A 9 -2.03 -31.99 7.49
N SER A 10 -2.31 -31.17 8.50
CA SER A 10 -3.18 -31.55 9.62
C SER A 10 -4.13 -30.42 9.99
N PHE A 11 -5.00 -30.07 9.06
CA PHE A 11 -6.04 -29.07 9.25
C PHE A 11 -7.21 -29.63 10.06
N ALA A 12 -7.84 -28.81 10.90
CA ALA A 12 -9.08 -29.19 11.58
C ALA A 12 -9.91 -27.97 11.98
N VAL A 13 -11.13 -27.82 11.43
CA VAL A 13 -12.31 -27.22 12.10
C VAL A 13 -13.60 -27.75 11.44
N SER A 14 -14.64 -28.00 12.25
CA SER A 14 -15.94 -28.58 11.85
C SER A 14 -17.00 -27.58 11.34
N ILE A 15 -18.01 -28.08 10.60
CA ILE A 15 -19.15 -27.33 10.05
C ILE A 15 -20.49 -27.72 10.72
N VAL A 16 -21.34 -26.74 11.08
CA VAL A 16 -22.82 -26.90 11.24
C VAL A 16 -23.55 -25.60 10.80
N SER A 17 -24.82 -25.65 10.41
CA SER A 17 -25.63 -24.53 9.88
C SER A 17 -27.13 -24.61 10.37
N ASN A 18 -28.10 -23.73 10.05
CA ASN A 18 -28.21 -22.68 9.01
C ASN A 18 -29.34 -21.64 9.28
N ASN A 19 -29.19 -20.38 8.84
CA ASN A 19 -30.25 -19.38 8.49
C ASN A 19 -31.31 -18.93 9.57
N PRO A 20 -32.15 -17.89 9.34
CA PRO A 20 -31.82 -16.53 8.84
C PRO A 20 -32.60 -15.31 9.49
N LYS A 21 -32.04 -14.09 9.32
CA LYS A 21 -32.68 -12.73 9.29
C LYS A 21 -33.21 -12.03 10.58
N PRO A 22 -33.30 -10.65 10.60
CA PRO A 22 -33.16 -9.79 11.80
C PRO A 22 -34.43 -8.95 12.13
N PRO A 23 -34.42 -7.93 13.05
CA PRO A 23 -34.04 -6.54 12.63
C PRO A 23 -33.59 -5.48 13.70
N PHE A 24 -33.03 -4.36 13.17
CA PHE A 24 -33.16 -2.93 13.59
C PHE A 24 -32.36 -2.21 14.72
N LYS A 25 -31.90 -0.99 14.34
CA LYS A 25 -31.83 0.32 15.04
C LYS A 25 -30.82 0.60 16.18
N GLY A 26 -29.70 1.25 15.81
CA GLY A 26 -29.52 2.71 16.00
C GLY A 26 -28.94 3.26 17.32
N CYS A 27 -27.80 3.94 17.24
CA CYS A 27 -27.46 5.15 18.02
C CYS A 27 -26.30 5.94 17.38
N THR A 28 -26.29 7.25 17.62
CA THR A 28 -25.31 8.25 17.13
C THR A 28 -24.62 8.94 18.30
N VAL A 29 -23.31 9.18 18.22
CA VAL A 29 -22.62 10.24 18.99
C VAL A 29 -21.51 10.85 18.12
N ASN A 30 -21.39 12.17 18.12
CA ASN A 30 -20.36 12.93 17.40
C ASN A 30 -19.09 13.10 18.26
N GLY A 31 -17.94 13.19 17.59
CA GLY A 31 -16.70 13.71 18.15
C GLY A 31 -15.81 14.20 17.01
N SER A 32 -15.52 15.49 16.97
CA SER A 32 -14.70 16.13 15.93
C SER A 32 -13.45 16.73 16.56
N LEU A 33 -12.29 16.42 15.98
CA LEU A 33 -11.05 17.16 16.15
C LEU A 33 -10.65 17.72 14.78
N GLN A 34 -10.24 18.99 14.76
CA GLN A 34 -9.74 19.69 13.59
C GLN A 34 -8.32 20.14 13.91
N THR A 35 -7.37 19.84 13.03
CA THR A 35 -6.01 20.38 13.10
C THR A 35 -5.67 20.89 11.70
N PHE A 36 -5.53 22.20 11.57
CA PHE A 36 -5.35 22.87 10.27
C PHE A 36 -3.87 23.01 9.93
N VAL A 37 -3.49 22.64 8.71
CA VAL A 37 -2.29 23.19 8.04
C VAL A 37 -2.73 23.85 6.75
N THR A 38 -2.87 25.19 6.79
CA THR A 38 -3.14 26.02 5.62
C THR A 38 -1.99 26.99 5.41
N PHE A 39 -1.33 26.91 4.25
CA PHE A 39 -0.21 27.79 3.91
C PHE A 39 -0.71 29.18 3.45
N PRO A 40 -0.22 30.28 4.05
CA PRO A 40 -0.71 31.62 3.71
C PRO A 40 -0.03 32.20 2.46
N SER A 41 -0.83 32.61 1.47
CA SER A 41 -0.35 33.45 0.37
C SER A 41 -0.02 34.86 0.89
N LYS A 42 1.27 35.23 0.91
CA LYS A 42 1.72 36.53 1.43
C LYS A 42 1.44 37.68 0.45
N GLY A 43 0.34 38.40 0.69
CA GLY A 43 0.12 39.74 0.14
C GLY A 43 0.46 40.84 1.17
N ALA A 44 1.64 41.46 1.09
CA ALA A 44 2.00 42.62 1.91
C ALA A 44 2.82 43.66 1.12
N LYS A 45 2.17 44.77 0.75
CA LYS A 45 2.85 45.95 0.18
C LYS A 45 3.40 46.83 1.31
N SER A 46 4.62 47.35 1.16
CA SER A 46 5.08 48.52 1.91
C SER A 46 5.55 49.61 0.93
N THR A 47 5.25 50.86 1.25
CA THR A 47 5.49 52.04 0.40
C THR A 47 6.54 52.95 1.02
N ILE A 48 7.61 53.25 0.28
CA ILE A 48 8.52 54.38 0.52
C ILE A 48 8.93 54.97 -0.85
N ALA A 49 8.91 56.31 -0.97
CA ALA A 49 9.52 57.11 -2.05
C ALA A 49 10.86 57.70 -1.52
N ASP A 50 11.81 58.23 -2.30
CA ASP A 50 11.69 58.95 -3.58
C ASP A 50 13.06 59.11 -4.32
N GLU A 51 13.02 59.69 -5.53
CA GLU A 51 14.06 60.47 -6.23
C GLU A 51 15.50 59.93 -6.48
N SER A 52 15.79 59.58 -7.75
CA SER A 52 16.53 60.46 -8.72
C SER A 52 17.46 59.72 -9.72
N GLY A 53 17.57 60.27 -10.95
CA GLY A 53 18.71 60.01 -11.88
C GLY A 53 18.46 59.07 -13.08
N LYS A 54 18.46 59.61 -14.30
CA LYS A 54 18.51 58.84 -15.58
C LYS A 54 19.95 58.54 -16.00
N ILE A 55 20.19 57.36 -16.60
CA ILE A 55 20.76 57.14 -17.96
C ILE A 55 20.71 55.63 -18.29
N MET A 56 20.62 55.27 -19.58
CA MET A 56 20.34 53.91 -20.08
C MET A 56 21.56 52.97 -20.07
N SER A 57 21.35 51.72 -19.66
CA SER A 57 22.06 50.52 -20.15
C SER A 57 21.21 49.28 -19.86
N ASP A 58 21.21 48.27 -20.74
CA ASP A 58 20.36 47.07 -20.61
C ASP A 58 20.64 46.27 -19.33
N ASP A 59 19.57 45.92 -18.61
CA ASP A 59 19.63 45.27 -17.30
C ASP A 59 19.34 43.75 -17.40
N PRO A 60 20.28 42.87 -17.02
CA PRO A 60 20.05 41.43 -16.96
C PRO A 60 19.24 40.95 -15.75
N SER A 61 18.81 41.83 -14.83
CA SER A 61 18.12 41.48 -13.58
C SER A 61 16.59 41.43 -13.65
N LYS A 62 15.99 41.08 -14.79
CA LYS A 62 14.62 40.58 -14.75
C LYS A 62 14.63 39.15 -14.21
N PRO A 63 14.01 38.84 -13.05
CA PRO A 63 13.60 37.48 -12.79
C PRO A 63 12.63 37.12 -13.91
N SER A 64 12.85 35.98 -14.57
CA SER A 64 11.77 35.35 -15.30
C SER A 64 10.69 35.01 -14.27
N GLU A 65 9.57 35.73 -14.29
CA GLU A 65 8.36 35.28 -13.60
C GLU A 65 8.12 33.82 -14.04
N PRO A 66 8.02 32.86 -13.12
CA PRO A 66 7.72 31.50 -13.51
C PRO A 66 6.34 31.52 -14.18
N LEU A 67 6.30 31.20 -15.48
CA LEU A 67 5.05 30.97 -16.20
C LEU A 67 4.41 29.69 -15.64
N HIS A 68 3.77 29.81 -14.49
CA HIS A 68 2.76 28.87 -14.03
C HIS A 68 1.56 29.01 -14.96
N ASN A 69 1.61 28.27 -16.07
CA ASN A 69 0.52 28.19 -17.03
C ASN A 69 -0.76 27.81 -16.29
N LEU A 70 -1.84 28.57 -16.51
CA LEU A 70 -3.16 28.22 -15.98
C LEU A 70 -3.50 26.78 -16.39
N PRO A 71 -4.07 25.96 -15.50
CA PRO A 71 -4.16 24.53 -15.74
C PRO A 71 -5.12 24.24 -16.90
N TYR A 72 -4.58 23.84 -18.05
CA TYR A 72 -5.40 23.21 -19.09
C TYR A 72 -5.92 21.86 -18.59
N PRO A 73 -7.18 21.47 -18.89
CA PRO A 73 -7.71 20.19 -18.47
C PRO A 73 -7.15 19.10 -19.39
N GLN A 74 -6.01 18.51 -19.00
CA GLN A 74 -5.43 17.39 -19.72
C GLN A 74 -6.31 16.16 -19.56
N LEU A 75 -6.60 15.51 -20.69
CA LEU A 75 -7.53 14.41 -20.85
C LEU A 75 -6.78 13.15 -21.29
N ASP A 76 -5.95 12.61 -20.40
CA ASP A 76 -5.45 11.23 -20.49
C ASP A 76 -5.35 10.67 -19.07
N GLN A 77 -6.16 9.64 -18.77
CA GLN A 77 -6.09 8.94 -17.48
C GLN A 77 -5.02 7.86 -17.59
N PHE A 78 -3.88 8.10 -16.94
CA PHE A 78 -2.94 7.01 -16.64
C PHE A 78 -3.68 5.99 -15.75
N GLU A 79 -3.70 4.71 -16.13
CA GLU A 79 -4.31 3.66 -15.32
C GLU A 79 -3.23 2.90 -14.56
N VAL A 80 -3.27 2.99 -13.22
CA VAL A 80 -2.47 2.12 -12.35
C VAL A 80 -3.23 0.80 -12.19
N PRO A 81 -2.65 -0.36 -12.55
CA PRO A 81 -3.29 -1.65 -12.31
C PRO A 81 -3.20 -1.99 -10.83
N LEU A 82 -4.25 -1.65 -10.07
CA LEU A 82 -4.38 -1.85 -8.62
C LEU A 82 -4.75 -3.30 -8.23
N SER A 83 -4.26 -4.28 -8.98
CA SER A 83 -4.45 -5.71 -8.75
C SER A 83 -3.19 -6.50 -9.11
N PHE A 84 -2.79 -7.41 -8.24
CA PHE A 84 -1.79 -8.44 -8.50
C PHE A 84 -2.49 -9.74 -8.92
N ALA A 85 -1.90 -10.54 -9.78
CA ALA A 85 -2.56 -11.72 -10.36
C ALA A 85 -1.58 -12.88 -10.53
N ALA A 86 -2.01 -14.12 -10.28
CA ALA A 86 -1.12 -15.27 -10.40
C ALA A 86 -0.58 -15.50 -11.84
N THR A 87 0.70 -15.87 -11.93
CA THR A 87 1.42 -16.25 -13.18
C THR A 87 0.68 -17.22 -14.11
N THR A 88 -0.04 -18.19 -13.56
CA THR A 88 -0.84 -19.19 -14.31
C THR A 88 -2.16 -18.63 -14.88
N LYS A 89 -2.32 -17.30 -14.78
CA LYS A 89 -3.19 -16.37 -15.52
C LYS A 89 -4.67 -16.22 -15.17
N TYR A 90 -5.33 -17.20 -14.56
CA TYR A 90 -6.68 -17.01 -13.98
C TYR A 90 -6.95 -17.88 -12.74
N HIS A 91 -5.91 -18.15 -11.94
CA HIS A 91 -6.03 -19.03 -10.76
C HIS A 91 -6.08 -18.30 -9.42
N GLY A 92 -5.60 -17.05 -9.35
CA GLY A 92 -5.69 -16.17 -8.19
C GLY A 92 -5.51 -14.69 -8.59
N VAL A 93 -6.03 -13.79 -7.75
CA VAL A 93 -5.87 -12.32 -7.82
C VAL A 93 -5.94 -11.72 -6.40
N TYR A 94 -5.07 -10.78 -6.07
CA TYR A 94 -5.21 -9.90 -4.91
C TYR A 94 -5.64 -8.48 -5.33
N GLU A 95 -6.81 -8.05 -4.87
CA GLU A 95 -7.39 -6.73 -5.18
C GLU A 95 -6.94 -5.68 -4.16
N THR A 96 -6.04 -4.76 -4.52
CA THR A 96 -5.36 -3.87 -3.56
C THR A 96 -6.20 -2.74 -2.95
N THR A 97 -7.35 -2.41 -3.56
CA THR A 97 -8.30 -1.40 -3.05
C THR A 97 -9.51 -2.00 -2.35
N ARG A 98 -9.80 -3.28 -2.64
CA ARG A 98 -10.90 -4.05 -2.03
C ARG A 98 -10.38 -4.94 -0.90
N PHE A 99 -9.08 -5.23 -0.87
CA PHE A 99 -8.36 -6.07 0.09
C PHE A 99 -8.86 -7.52 0.13
N VAL A 100 -9.19 -8.06 -1.05
CA VAL A 100 -9.75 -9.41 -1.23
C VAL A 100 -8.71 -10.31 -1.90
N LEU A 101 -8.53 -11.50 -1.32
CA LEU A 101 -7.80 -12.60 -1.95
C LEU A 101 -8.80 -13.46 -2.75
N ARG A 102 -8.70 -13.45 -4.07
CA ARG A 102 -9.55 -14.21 -4.98
C ARG A 102 -8.84 -15.44 -5.53
N LEU A 103 -9.58 -16.54 -5.72
CA LEU A 103 -9.05 -17.80 -6.24
C LEU A 103 -10.04 -18.47 -7.20
N SER A 104 -9.50 -19.16 -8.20
CA SER A 104 -10.31 -19.99 -9.10
C SER A 104 -11.08 -21.10 -8.36
N PRO A 105 -12.24 -21.55 -8.88
CA PRO A 105 -13.01 -22.66 -8.30
C PRO A 105 -12.20 -23.94 -8.09
N ILE A 106 -11.21 -24.18 -8.97
CA ILE A 106 -10.30 -25.34 -8.90
C ILE A 106 -9.35 -25.22 -7.70
N ASN A 107 -8.81 -24.01 -7.45
CA ASN A 107 -7.94 -23.78 -6.30
C ASN A 107 -8.72 -23.90 -4.98
N HIS A 108 -9.91 -23.31 -4.91
CA HIS A 108 -10.82 -23.50 -3.77
C HIS A 108 -11.07 -24.98 -3.48
N GLU A 109 -11.37 -25.80 -4.50
CA GLU A 109 -11.58 -27.24 -4.31
C GLU A 109 -10.36 -27.99 -3.75
N TYR A 110 -9.14 -27.60 -4.14
CA TYR A 110 -7.93 -28.22 -3.60
C TYR A 110 -7.63 -27.73 -2.18
N LEU A 111 -7.89 -26.46 -1.85
CA LEU A 111 -7.77 -25.93 -0.49
C LEU A 111 -8.79 -26.56 0.47
N GLU A 112 -10.05 -26.71 0.07
CA GLU A 112 -11.08 -27.44 0.85
C GLU A 112 -10.64 -28.89 1.15
N LYS A 113 -9.94 -29.56 0.23
CA LYS A 113 -9.39 -30.91 0.45
C LYS A 113 -8.21 -30.91 1.42
N PHE A 114 -7.38 -29.87 1.44
CA PHE A 114 -6.38 -29.70 2.51
C PHE A 114 -7.06 -29.47 3.85
N GLU A 115 -8.02 -28.54 3.95
CA GLU A 115 -8.76 -28.23 5.18
C GLU A 115 -9.49 -29.44 5.77
N ALA A 116 -9.99 -30.34 4.92
CA ALA A 116 -10.64 -31.58 5.31
C ALA A 116 -9.69 -32.78 5.58
N ASN A 117 -8.37 -32.60 5.45
CA ASN A 117 -7.35 -33.67 5.41
C ASN A 117 -7.67 -34.80 4.42
N ALA A 118 -8.33 -34.49 3.30
CA ALA A 118 -8.89 -35.46 2.36
C ALA A 118 -7.85 -36.18 1.48
N PHE A 119 -6.55 -36.00 1.76
CA PHE A 119 -5.44 -36.69 1.09
C PHE A 119 -4.86 -37.87 1.91
N ASP A 120 -5.40 -38.12 3.12
CA ASP A 120 -4.95 -39.17 4.06
C ASP A 120 -3.42 -39.14 4.32
N ASP A 121 -2.84 -40.27 4.73
CA ASP A 121 -1.38 -40.50 4.80
C ASP A 121 -0.72 -40.64 3.41
N GLY A 122 -1.44 -40.33 2.32
CA GLY A 122 -0.99 -40.48 0.94
C GLY A 122 -0.10 -39.35 0.42
N PRO A 123 0.55 -39.52 -0.75
CA PRO A 123 1.26 -38.43 -1.41
C PRO A 123 0.27 -37.39 -1.96
N VAL A 124 0.45 -36.13 -1.56
CA VAL A 124 -0.36 -35.00 -2.06
C VAL A 124 -0.16 -34.86 -3.58
N PRO A 125 -1.24 -34.78 -4.39
CA PRO A 125 -1.13 -34.63 -5.84
C PRO A 125 -0.46 -33.31 -6.25
N TRP A 126 0.32 -33.33 -7.34
CA TRP A 126 1.02 -32.13 -7.86
C TRP A 126 0.08 -30.96 -8.17
N GLU A 127 -1.14 -31.23 -8.64
CA GLU A 127 -2.15 -30.18 -8.88
C GLU A 127 -2.61 -29.50 -7.58
N ALA A 128 -2.69 -30.25 -6.46
CA ALA A 128 -2.98 -29.67 -5.15
C ALA A 128 -1.80 -28.82 -4.64
N ILE A 129 -0.55 -29.25 -4.89
CA ILE A 129 0.65 -28.47 -4.56
C ILE A 129 0.69 -27.16 -5.36
N LYS A 130 0.35 -27.17 -6.66
CA LYS A 130 0.23 -25.94 -7.48
C LYS A 130 -0.92 -25.02 -7.06
N ALA A 131 -2.07 -25.58 -6.65
CA ALA A 131 -3.16 -24.80 -6.09
C ALA A 131 -2.73 -24.11 -4.78
N TYR A 132 -2.03 -24.83 -3.90
CA TYR A 132 -1.48 -24.28 -2.67
C TYR A 132 -0.40 -23.23 -2.93
N SER A 133 0.49 -23.43 -3.92
CA SER A 133 1.50 -22.43 -4.27
C SER A 133 0.89 -21.14 -4.84
N THR A 134 -0.24 -21.23 -5.53
CA THR A 134 -1.01 -20.06 -5.96
C THR A 134 -1.61 -19.34 -4.75
N TYR A 135 -2.19 -20.07 -3.80
CA TYR A 135 -2.69 -19.49 -2.55
C TYR A 135 -1.59 -18.82 -1.71
N LEU A 136 -0.40 -19.43 -1.65
CA LEU A 136 0.80 -18.86 -1.04
C LEU A 136 1.17 -17.52 -1.70
N HIS A 137 1.23 -17.48 -3.04
CA HIS A 137 1.51 -16.25 -3.81
C HIS A 137 0.54 -15.11 -3.48
N GLU A 138 -0.78 -15.34 -3.54
CA GLU A 138 -1.77 -14.31 -3.21
C GLU A 138 -1.74 -13.90 -1.72
N THR A 139 -1.34 -14.83 -0.83
CA THR A 139 -1.13 -14.52 0.59
C THR A 139 0.12 -13.65 0.81
N MET A 140 1.16 -13.78 -0.03
CA MET A 140 2.31 -12.86 -0.01
C MET A 140 1.91 -11.45 -0.39
N HIS A 141 0.99 -11.25 -1.34
CA HIS A 141 0.45 -9.92 -1.62
C HIS A 141 -0.32 -9.33 -0.43
N TRP A 142 -1.10 -10.15 0.30
CA TRP A 142 -1.69 -9.71 1.57
C TRP A 142 -0.61 -9.29 2.58
N TRP A 143 0.43 -10.11 2.81
CA TRP A 143 1.52 -9.78 3.74
C TRP A 143 2.29 -8.53 3.34
N GLN A 144 2.60 -8.37 2.05
CA GLN A 144 3.19 -7.17 1.50
C GLN A 144 2.32 -5.94 1.79
N HIS A 145 0.98 -6.06 1.71
CA HIS A 145 0.05 -4.95 1.89
C HIS A 145 -0.25 -4.53 3.34
N VAL A 146 -0.22 -5.45 4.30
CA VAL A 146 -0.49 -5.13 5.72
C VAL A 146 0.73 -5.22 6.62
N GLY A 147 1.77 -5.95 6.24
CA GLY A 147 2.92 -6.24 7.09
C GLY A 147 4.23 -5.59 6.66
N SER A 148 4.26 -4.89 5.52
CA SER A 148 5.42 -4.07 5.12
C SER A 148 5.13 -2.58 5.26
N THR A 149 6.18 -1.79 5.52
CA THR A 149 6.04 -0.33 5.61
C THR A 149 5.51 0.29 4.31
N SER A 150 6.02 -0.14 3.13
CA SER A 150 5.50 0.38 1.85
C SER A 150 4.06 -0.06 1.58
N GLY A 151 3.67 -1.24 2.06
CA GLY A 151 2.30 -1.74 1.99
C GLY A 151 1.33 -0.99 2.87
N LEU A 152 1.71 -0.73 4.12
CA LEU A 152 0.91 0.06 5.05
C LEU A 152 0.66 1.46 4.47
N LEU A 153 1.70 2.11 3.96
CA LEU A 153 1.61 3.38 3.25
C LEU A 153 0.65 3.29 2.05
N LEU A 154 0.85 2.33 1.14
CA LEU A 154 0.03 2.15 -0.06
C LEU A 154 -1.45 1.88 0.25
N SER A 155 -1.71 1.02 1.22
CA SER A 155 -3.05 0.60 1.66
C SER A 155 -3.79 1.75 2.34
N LEU A 156 -3.18 2.39 3.36
CA LEU A 156 -3.79 3.51 4.08
C LEU A 156 -3.92 4.77 3.21
N SER A 157 -3.06 4.95 2.20
CA SER A 157 -3.21 6.03 1.21
C SER A 157 -4.53 6.00 0.45
N TYR A 158 -5.21 4.84 0.33
CA TYR A 158 -6.57 4.84 -0.25
C TYR A 158 -7.59 5.52 0.68
N PHE A 159 -7.44 5.32 1.99
CA PHE A 159 -8.35 5.89 2.98
C PHE A 159 -8.06 7.37 3.27
N SER A 160 -6.78 7.79 3.18
CA SER A 160 -6.38 9.17 3.44
C SER A 160 -7.10 10.17 2.54
N GLN A 161 -7.28 9.87 1.26
CA GLN A 161 -8.02 10.73 0.30
C GLN A 161 -9.40 11.18 0.79
N CYS A 162 -10.06 10.38 1.64
CA CYS A 162 -11.33 10.73 2.27
C CYS A 162 -11.15 11.37 3.65
N HIS A 163 -10.33 10.77 4.52
CA HIS A 163 -10.13 11.23 5.90
C HIS A 163 -9.40 12.56 5.99
N SER A 164 -8.27 12.71 5.31
CA SER A 164 -7.43 13.91 5.39
C SER A 164 -8.02 15.13 4.67
N ALA A 165 -9.11 14.95 3.92
CA ALA A 165 -9.85 16.02 3.25
C ALA A 165 -11.27 16.20 3.81
N MET A 166 -11.65 15.48 4.88
CA MET A 166 -13.02 15.41 5.39
C MET A 166 -13.57 16.77 5.85
N GLY A 167 -12.72 17.63 6.40
CA GLY A 167 -13.09 18.98 6.83
C GLY A 167 -13.38 19.89 5.63
N GLU A 168 -12.47 19.88 4.67
CA GLU A 168 -12.49 20.74 3.48
C GLU A 168 -13.59 20.33 2.51
N LEU A 169 -13.89 19.04 2.40
CA LEU A 169 -15.04 18.53 1.65
C LEU A 169 -16.38 19.02 2.26
N ARG A 170 -16.49 19.09 3.60
CA ARG A 170 -17.67 19.68 4.26
C ARG A 170 -17.73 21.18 4.00
N GLU A 171 -16.61 21.88 4.08
CA GLU A 171 -16.52 23.31 3.75
C GLU A 171 -16.89 23.58 2.28
N CYS A 172 -16.51 22.71 1.33
CA CYS A 172 -16.95 22.78 -0.06
C CYS A 172 -18.48 22.65 -0.20
N LEU A 173 -19.11 21.74 0.54
CA LEU A 173 -20.57 21.59 0.53
C LEU A 173 -21.28 22.82 1.12
N GLU A 174 -20.70 23.44 2.15
CA GLU A 174 -21.25 24.67 2.75
C GLU A 174 -21.06 25.91 1.85
N LYS A 175 -19.89 26.06 1.23
CA LYS A 175 -19.54 27.26 0.42
C LYS A 175 -20.05 27.21 -1.02
N PHE A 176 -20.00 26.04 -1.67
CA PHE A 176 -20.29 25.88 -3.11
C PHE A 176 -21.47 24.96 -3.39
N GLY A 177 -21.92 24.20 -2.39
CA GLY A 177 -22.90 23.15 -2.57
C GLY A 177 -22.32 21.87 -3.17
N PRO A 178 -23.18 20.87 -3.42
CA PRO A 178 -22.77 19.59 -4.00
C PRO A 178 -22.43 19.73 -5.49
N ILE A 179 -21.14 19.84 -5.82
CA ILE A 179 -20.59 19.96 -7.18
C ILE A 179 -19.62 18.80 -7.47
N LYS A 180 -19.68 18.18 -8.67
CA LYS A 180 -18.83 17.04 -9.06
C LYS A 180 -18.34 17.08 -10.52
N PRO A 181 -17.07 16.74 -10.82
CA PRO A 181 -15.99 16.56 -9.86
C PRO A 181 -15.42 17.90 -9.38
N LEU A 182 -14.90 17.93 -8.16
CA LEU A 182 -14.27 19.15 -7.61
C LEU A 182 -13.10 19.62 -8.48
N LYS A 183 -12.22 18.70 -8.92
CA LYS A 183 -11.06 19.04 -9.77
C LYS A 183 -11.46 19.83 -11.01
N ARG A 184 -12.41 19.32 -11.80
CA ARG A 184 -12.84 20.00 -13.04
C ARG A 184 -13.44 21.36 -12.75
N TRP A 185 -14.18 21.49 -11.65
CA TRP A 185 -14.79 22.75 -11.27
C TRP A 185 -13.74 23.78 -10.82
N SER A 186 -12.81 23.41 -9.94
CA SER A 186 -11.72 24.29 -9.52
C SER A 186 -10.84 24.71 -10.70
N ASP A 187 -10.53 23.79 -11.61
CA ASP A 187 -9.76 24.07 -12.84
C ASP A 187 -10.49 25.11 -13.72
N GLN A 188 -11.80 24.95 -13.93
CA GLN A 188 -12.60 25.90 -14.72
C GLN A 188 -12.67 27.29 -14.08
N ILE A 189 -12.92 27.37 -12.77
CA ILE A 189 -12.95 28.65 -12.05
C ILE A 189 -11.57 29.33 -12.07
N LEU A 190 -10.48 28.58 -11.90
CA LEU A 190 -9.12 29.13 -11.95
C LEU A 190 -8.73 29.60 -13.37
N GLN A 191 -9.22 28.96 -14.43
CA GLN A 191 -9.09 29.46 -15.82
C GLN A 191 -9.89 30.75 -16.07
N GLU A 192 -11.09 30.86 -15.49
CA GLU A 192 -12.02 31.98 -15.73
C GLU A 192 -11.67 33.24 -14.95
N GLU A 193 -11.24 33.09 -13.69
CA GLU A 193 -11.02 34.18 -12.75
C GLU A 193 -9.54 34.39 -12.39
N GLY A 194 -8.65 33.48 -12.80
CA GLY A 194 -7.21 33.57 -12.51
C GLY A 194 -6.89 33.44 -11.02
N TRP A 195 -5.68 33.90 -10.65
CA TRP A 195 -5.12 33.72 -9.30
C TRP A 195 -5.96 34.33 -8.17
N ASP A 196 -6.80 35.32 -8.46
CA ASP A 196 -7.74 35.90 -7.48
C ASP A 196 -8.76 34.88 -6.94
N ALA A 197 -8.98 33.76 -7.66
CA ALA A 197 -9.84 32.67 -7.21
C ALA A 197 -9.19 31.74 -6.17
N GLN A 198 -7.88 31.81 -5.92
CA GLN A 198 -7.20 30.83 -5.04
C GLN A 198 -7.75 30.83 -3.61
N GLU A 199 -7.92 32.00 -2.98
CA GLU A 199 -8.38 32.10 -1.59
C GLU A 199 -9.78 31.49 -1.42
N LYS A 200 -10.69 31.75 -2.36
CA LYS A 200 -12.03 31.15 -2.32
C LYS A 200 -12.01 29.65 -2.64
N LEU A 201 -11.12 29.18 -3.52
CA LEU A 201 -11.02 27.76 -3.91
C LEU A 201 -10.24 26.89 -2.91
N ALA A 202 -9.58 27.48 -1.91
CA ALA A 202 -8.68 26.81 -0.97
C ALA A 202 -9.14 25.41 -0.48
N PRO A 203 -10.37 25.20 0.08
CA PRO A 203 -10.79 23.87 0.51
C PRO A 203 -10.92 22.85 -0.64
N ALA A 204 -11.37 23.30 -1.82
CA ALA A 204 -11.47 22.42 -3.00
C ALA A 204 -10.09 22.06 -3.54
N ASN A 205 -9.18 23.05 -3.61
CA ASN A 205 -7.80 22.84 -4.05
C ASN A 205 -7.04 21.91 -3.09
N PHE A 206 -7.26 22.02 -1.78
CA PHE A 206 -6.69 21.12 -0.78
C PHE A 206 -7.16 19.67 -0.99
N ALA A 207 -8.47 19.44 -1.09
CA ALA A 207 -9.02 18.10 -1.34
C ALA A 207 -8.55 17.51 -2.68
N VAL A 208 -8.50 18.32 -3.74
CA VAL A 208 -8.06 17.92 -5.08
C VAL A 208 -6.56 17.60 -5.12
N ASN A 209 -5.71 18.48 -4.59
CA ASN A 209 -4.26 18.26 -4.60
C ASN A 209 -3.91 17.03 -3.74
N ASN A 210 -4.46 16.90 -2.53
CA ASN A 210 -4.26 15.72 -1.69
C ASN A 210 -4.63 14.39 -2.38
N ALA A 211 -5.77 14.35 -3.09
CA ALA A 211 -6.18 13.16 -3.83
C ALA A 211 -5.27 12.89 -5.04
N LEU A 212 -4.77 13.94 -5.70
CA LEU A 212 -3.81 13.85 -6.80
C LEU A 212 -2.41 13.42 -6.34
N ASP A 213 -1.90 13.94 -5.21
CA ASP A 213 -0.61 13.52 -4.63
C ASP A 213 -0.63 12.02 -4.29
N VAL A 214 -1.70 11.52 -3.65
CA VAL A 214 -1.87 10.06 -3.48
C VAL A 214 -1.86 9.32 -4.81
N PHE A 215 -2.52 9.86 -5.84
CA PHE A 215 -2.56 9.22 -7.16
C PHE A 215 -1.18 9.23 -7.84
N TYR A 216 -0.43 10.32 -7.74
CA TYR A 216 0.93 10.49 -8.25
C TYR A 216 1.92 9.58 -7.52
N TYR A 217 1.87 9.52 -6.19
CA TYR A 217 2.64 8.57 -5.38
C TYR A 217 2.36 7.14 -5.83
N LYS A 218 1.09 6.72 -5.89
CA LYS A 218 0.73 5.35 -6.30
C LYS A 218 1.22 5.04 -7.71
N SER A 219 1.05 5.96 -8.66
CA SER A 219 1.49 5.80 -10.04
C SER A 219 3.01 5.64 -10.14
N TYR A 220 3.76 6.54 -9.49
CA TYR A 220 5.22 6.53 -9.50
C TYR A 220 5.78 5.32 -8.75
N ALA A 221 5.30 5.04 -7.53
CA ALA A 221 5.76 3.90 -6.75
C ALA A 221 5.53 2.58 -7.50
N PHE A 222 4.37 2.36 -8.11
CA PHE A 222 4.10 1.15 -8.89
C PHE A 222 4.98 1.04 -10.14
N ARG A 223 5.04 2.10 -10.97
CA ARG A 223 5.64 2.07 -12.31
C ARG A 223 6.39 3.36 -12.63
N PRO A 224 7.54 3.63 -11.98
CA PRO A 224 8.17 4.95 -11.99
C PRO A 224 8.58 5.39 -13.40
N ARG A 225 9.07 4.46 -14.23
CA ARG A 225 9.50 4.72 -15.62
C ARG A 225 8.36 4.95 -16.62
N GLU A 226 7.16 4.50 -16.31
CA GLU A 226 5.96 4.73 -17.14
C GLU A 226 5.24 6.00 -16.67
N ALA A 227 4.89 6.05 -15.38
CA ALA A 227 4.12 7.12 -14.78
C ALA A 227 4.80 8.49 -14.94
N ILE A 228 6.11 8.58 -14.72
CA ILE A 228 6.79 9.88 -14.66
C ILE A 228 6.68 10.69 -15.95
N LYS A 229 6.60 10.01 -17.11
CA LYS A 229 6.48 10.64 -18.43
C LYS A 229 5.19 11.44 -18.55
N TRP A 230 4.11 10.92 -17.98
CA TRP A 230 2.82 11.56 -17.92
C TRP A 230 2.74 12.58 -16.77
N MET A 231 3.32 12.25 -15.60
CA MET A 231 3.29 13.10 -14.39
C MET A 231 3.93 14.48 -14.62
N ILE A 232 5.10 14.55 -15.25
CA ILE A 232 5.80 15.82 -15.51
C ILE A 232 5.03 16.76 -16.46
N GLU A 233 4.08 16.24 -17.22
CA GLU A 233 3.20 17.04 -18.08
C GLU A 233 1.99 17.62 -17.31
N GLN A 234 1.70 17.09 -16.11
CA GLN A 234 0.53 17.47 -15.32
C GLN A 234 0.72 18.79 -14.56
N ASN A 235 -0.29 19.65 -14.62
CA ASN A 235 -0.25 20.96 -13.96
C ASN A 235 -0.21 20.86 -12.42
N HIS A 236 -0.84 19.85 -11.81
CA HIS A 236 -0.89 19.65 -10.35
C HIS A 236 0.27 18.81 -9.79
N PHE A 237 1.10 18.21 -10.64
CA PHE A 237 2.27 17.47 -10.16
C PHE A 237 3.39 18.46 -9.86
N GLU A 238 3.78 18.59 -8.60
CA GLU A 238 4.94 19.40 -8.21
C GLU A 238 6.23 18.61 -8.43
N ASP A 239 6.62 17.73 -7.50
CA ASP A 239 7.75 16.81 -7.68
C ASP A 239 7.61 15.56 -6.77
N ILE A 240 8.48 14.57 -6.94
CA ILE A 240 8.41 13.27 -6.26
C ILE A 240 8.57 13.41 -4.74
N GLY A 241 9.58 14.12 -4.26
CA GLY A 241 9.83 14.35 -2.84
C GLY A 241 8.70 15.13 -2.16
N TYR A 242 8.10 16.10 -2.85
CA TYR A 242 6.89 16.79 -2.40
C TYR A 242 5.73 15.79 -2.24
N THR A 243 5.39 15.06 -3.30
CA THR A 243 4.30 14.07 -3.30
C THR A 243 4.51 12.97 -2.24
N TYR A 244 5.73 12.45 -2.09
CA TYR A 244 6.06 11.49 -1.01
C TYR A 244 5.87 12.11 0.37
N SER A 245 6.26 13.37 0.59
CA SER A 245 6.10 14.04 1.88
C SER A 245 4.62 14.23 2.25
N ILE A 246 3.79 14.66 1.30
CA ILE A 246 2.33 14.78 1.50
C ILE A 246 1.71 13.43 1.89
N VAL A 247 2.07 12.35 1.19
CA VAL A 247 1.48 11.03 1.41
C VAL A 247 2.00 10.36 2.70
N TYR A 248 3.26 10.60 3.08
CA TYR A 248 3.76 10.23 4.42
C TYR A 248 3.09 11.04 5.54
N GLY A 249 2.84 12.34 5.35
CA GLY A 249 2.12 13.16 6.33
C GLY A 249 0.70 12.67 6.56
N MET A 250 0.01 12.26 5.49
CA MET A 250 -1.29 11.58 5.57
C MET A 250 -1.22 10.24 6.32
N LEU A 251 -0.22 9.40 6.03
CA LEU A 251 -0.05 8.12 6.74
C LEU A 251 0.13 8.36 8.24
N ILE A 252 1.06 9.26 8.59
CA ILE A 252 1.40 9.61 9.96
C ILE A 252 0.16 10.14 10.68
N GLY A 253 -0.59 11.07 10.07
CA GLY A 253 -1.84 11.61 10.61
C GLY A 253 -2.94 10.56 10.85
N LEU A 254 -3.09 9.59 9.95
CA LEU A 254 -4.03 8.48 10.14
C LEU A 254 -3.64 7.56 11.29
N ILE A 255 -2.34 7.32 11.49
CA ILE A 255 -1.81 6.45 12.54
C ILE A 255 -1.84 7.18 13.89
N SER A 256 -1.49 8.47 13.96
CA SER A 256 -1.60 9.28 15.17
C SER A 256 -3.05 9.31 15.69
N ASP A 257 -4.02 9.54 14.82
CA ASP A 257 -5.46 9.49 15.16
C ASP A 257 -5.92 8.13 15.74
N ALA A 258 -5.17 7.05 15.51
CA ALA A 258 -5.48 5.72 16.02
C ALA A 258 -4.72 5.38 17.32
N ILE A 259 -3.44 5.76 17.45
CA ILE A 259 -2.55 5.32 18.54
C ILE A 259 -1.68 6.41 19.20
N ASP A 260 -1.53 7.59 18.62
CA ASP A 260 -0.62 8.64 19.13
C ASP A 260 -1.12 10.06 18.80
N PRO A 261 -2.29 10.48 19.31
CA PRO A 261 -2.94 11.72 18.88
C PRO A 261 -2.17 13.00 19.28
N ASP A 262 -1.27 12.89 20.26
CA ASP A 262 -0.44 13.98 20.76
C ASP A 262 1.01 13.94 20.22
N PHE A 263 1.32 13.00 19.30
CA PHE A 263 2.64 12.79 18.69
C PHE A 263 3.79 12.56 19.71
N GLU A 264 3.53 11.76 20.76
CA GLU A 264 4.50 11.42 21.80
C GLU A 264 5.70 10.63 21.25
N PHE A 265 5.46 9.74 20.27
CA PHE A 265 6.49 8.85 19.71
C PHE A 265 6.60 8.88 18.18
N LEU A 266 5.48 9.10 17.48
CA LEU A 266 5.48 9.27 16.02
C LEU A 266 6.19 10.57 15.60
N GLN A 267 6.40 10.72 14.29
CA GLN A 267 6.90 11.97 13.71
C GLN A 267 5.81 13.04 13.72
N SER A 268 6.15 14.29 14.05
CA SER A 268 5.19 15.41 13.95
C SER A 268 4.87 15.71 12.49
N ILE A 269 3.58 15.83 12.18
CA ILE A 269 3.09 16.28 10.86
C ILE A 269 3.49 17.74 10.56
N GLU A 270 3.61 18.59 11.59
CA GLU A 270 4.00 20.00 11.44
C GLU A 270 5.47 20.07 10.97
N GLN A 271 6.35 19.33 11.64
CA GLN A 271 7.77 19.23 11.24
C GLN A 271 7.93 18.68 9.82
N LEU A 272 7.10 17.71 9.42
CA LEU A 272 7.11 17.17 8.06
C LEU A 272 6.73 18.25 7.03
N GLY A 273 5.71 19.05 7.33
CA GLY A 273 5.28 20.17 6.47
C GLY A 273 6.32 21.28 6.36
N ASP A 274 6.91 21.70 7.48
CA ASP A 274 7.93 22.77 7.54
C ASP A 274 9.18 22.41 6.74
N GLU A 275 9.69 21.17 6.88
CA GLU A 275 10.85 20.70 6.11
C GLU A 275 10.53 20.53 4.62
N THR A 276 9.31 20.11 4.27
CA THR A 276 8.86 20.05 2.87
C THR A 276 8.83 21.43 2.22
N LEU A 277 8.29 22.45 2.92
CA LEU A 277 8.33 23.84 2.49
C LEU A 277 9.76 24.35 2.33
N ARG A 278 10.63 24.07 3.31
CA ARG A 278 12.03 24.51 3.27
C ARG A 278 12.74 23.99 2.03
N LEU A 279 12.61 22.70 1.72
CA LEU A 279 13.21 22.09 0.53
C LEU A 279 12.62 22.63 -0.78
N TYR A 280 11.31 22.95 -0.82
CA TYR A 280 10.67 23.61 -1.96
C TYR A 280 11.20 25.04 -2.19
N ASP A 281 11.31 25.84 -1.14
CA ASP A 281 11.78 27.22 -1.19
C ASP A 281 13.27 27.30 -1.56
N GLU A 282 14.11 26.45 -0.94
CA GLU A 282 15.53 26.29 -1.29
C GLU A 282 15.75 25.74 -2.71
N GLY A 283 14.74 25.06 -3.27
CA GLY A 283 14.82 24.43 -4.59
C GLY A 283 15.70 23.19 -4.61
N PHE A 284 15.57 22.37 -3.57
CA PHE A 284 16.24 21.10 -3.46
C PHE A 284 15.77 20.11 -4.54
N GLU A 285 16.71 19.33 -5.07
CA GLU A 285 16.45 18.38 -6.15
C GLU A 285 15.44 17.31 -5.72
N GLY A 286 14.37 17.17 -6.50
CA GLY A 286 13.25 16.26 -6.19
C GLY A 286 12.15 16.87 -5.31
N PHE A 287 12.25 18.13 -4.87
CA PHE A 287 11.22 18.78 -4.04
C PHE A 287 10.56 20.00 -4.69
N LYS A 288 11.05 20.45 -5.85
CA LYS A 288 10.53 21.63 -6.57
C LYS A 288 10.25 21.30 -8.02
N LYS A 289 9.08 21.75 -8.50
CA LYS A 289 8.60 21.50 -9.87
C LYS A 289 9.66 21.75 -10.94
N GLY A 290 9.93 20.71 -11.73
CA GLY A 290 10.93 20.74 -12.81
C GLY A 290 12.36 20.41 -12.36
N SER A 291 12.54 19.84 -11.16
CA SER A 291 13.82 19.24 -10.76
C SER A 291 14.14 18.01 -11.63
N ASN A 292 15.39 17.53 -11.56
CA ASN A 292 15.67 16.20 -12.10
C ASN A 292 15.02 15.15 -11.19
N ILE A 293 14.56 14.05 -11.80
CA ILE A 293 13.90 12.96 -11.09
C ILE A 293 14.76 11.70 -11.28
N HIS A 294 15.30 11.17 -10.19
CA HIS A 294 16.07 9.94 -10.21
C HIS A 294 15.14 8.73 -10.41
N LEU A 295 15.26 8.05 -11.56
CA LEU A 295 14.39 6.94 -11.91
C LEU A 295 14.97 5.59 -11.48
N PRO A 296 14.36 4.88 -10.51
CA PRO A 296 14.83 3.55 -10.12
C PRO A 296 14.71 2.54 -11.26
N TYR A 297 15.40 1.40 -11.14
CA TYR A 297 15.40 0.39 -12.20
C TYR A 297 14.06 -0.32 -12.34
N VAL A 298 13.39 -0.55 -11.20
CA VAL A 298 12.09 -1.22 -11.07
C VAL A 298 11.19 -0.44 -10.11
N GLY A 299 9.88 -0.67 -10.20
CA GLY A 299 8.89 -0.15 -9.26
C GLY A 299 8.40 -1.19 -8.26
N LEU A 300 7.57 -0.74 -7.33
CA LEU A 300 6.89 -1.53 -6.31
C LEU A 300 6.17 -2.74 -6.91
N GLN A 301 5.53 -2.60 -8.09
CA GLN A 301 4.82 -3.70 -8.73
C GLN A 301 5.76 -4.88 -9.04
N ALA A 302 6.89 -4.60 -9.70
CA ALA A 302 7.87 -5.62 -10.08
C ALA A 302 8.53 -6.27 -8.86
N ILE A 303 8.76 -5.50 -7.78
CA ILE A 303 9.34 -6.02 -6.53
C ILE A 303 8.34 -6.90 -5.79
N TYR A 304 7.07 -6.49 -5.68
CA TYR A 304 6.01 -7.27 -5.03
C TYR A 304 5.75 -8.58 -5.79
N GLU A 305 5.55 -8.50 -7.12
CA GLU A 305 5.38 -9.67 -8.00
C GLU A 305 6.60 -10.59 -7.95
N GLY A 306 7.82 -10.04 -8.07
CA GLY A 306 9.06 -10.80 -8.00
C GLY A 306 9.25 -11.53 -6.67
N GLN A 307 8.98 -10.87 -5.54
CA GLN A 307 9.08 -11.51 -4.22
C GLN A 307 8.04 -12.63 -4.06
N ALA A 308 6.76 -12.33 -4.31
CA ALA A 308 5.67 -13.29 -4.18
C ALA A 308 5.83 -14.49 -5.13
N HIS A 309 6.32 -14.25 -6.36
CA HIS A 309 6.54 -15.30 -7.34
C HIS A 309 7.77 -16.16 -7.05
N PHE A 310 8.91 -15.58 -6.63
CA PHE A 310 10.08 -16.40 -6.27
C PHE A 310 9.86 -17.20 -4.97
N ILE A 311 9.04 -16.70 -4.03
CA ILE A 311 8.53 -17.48 -2.89
C ILE A 311 7.69 -18.68 -3.36
N GLN A 312 6.77 -18.46 -4.30
CA GLN A 312 5.97 -19.52 -4.92
C GLN A 312 6.85 -20.58 -5.61
N LEU A 313 7.87 -20.14 -6.35
CA LEU A 313 8.79 -21.03 -7.06
C LEU A 313 9.70 -21.82 -6.13
N ASP A 314 10.20 -21.22 -5.05
CA ASP A 314 11.01 -21.93 -4.05
C ASP A 314 10.18 -23.01 -3.33
N PHE A 315 8.93 -22.70 -2.96
CA PHE A 315 7.97 -23.68 -2.44
C PHE A 315 7.74 -24.84 -3.43
N LEU A 316 7.48 -24.53 -4.72
CA LEU A 316 7.24 -25.55 -5.75
C LEU A 316 8.48 -26.42 -5.99
N SER A 317 9.67 -25.83 -5.97
CA SER A 317 10.95 -26.53 -6.13
C SER A 317 11.20 -27.50 -4.97
N ARG A 318 11.02 -27.04 -3.72
CA ARG A 318 11.27 -27.84 -2.51
C ARG A 318 10.19 -28.89 -2.22
N SER A 319 8.97 -28.69 -2.70
CA SER A 319 7.86 -29.66 -2.61
C SER A 319 8.05 -30.88 -3.54
N ARG A 320 9.04 -30.86 -4.44
CA ARG A 320 9.38 -31.97 -5.35
C ARG A 320 10.50 -32.84 -4.78
N THR A 321 10.57 -34.11 -5.20
CA THR A 321 11.71 -35.00 -4.91
C THR A 321 12.99 -34.54 -5.59
N GLU A 322 12.86 -33.97 -6.79
CA GLU A 322 13.95 -33.37 -7.57
C GLU A 322 13.64 -31.87 -7.73
N PRO A 323 14.51 -30.97 -7.20
CA PRO A 323 14.32 -29.52 -7.30
C PRO A 323 14.10 -29.04 -8.73
N MET A 324 13.27 -28.02 -8.90
CA MET A 324 12.99 -27.43 -10.20
C MET A 324 14.17 -26.56 -10.64
N THR A 325 14.67 -26.79 -11.86
CA THR A 325 15.71 -25.93 -12.46
C THR A 325 15.11 -24.62 -12.98
N CYS A 326 15.93 -23.57 -13.08
CA CYS A 326 15.47 -22.31 -13.66
C CYS A 326 15.13 -22.43 -15.16
N GLU A 327 15.69 -23.42 -15.87
CA GLU A 327 15.35 -23.66 -17.28
C GLU A 327 14.03 -24.43 -17.45
N GLU A 328 13.70 -25.37 -16.56
CA GLU A 328 12.35 -25.93 -16.44
C GLU A 328 11.34 -24.81 -16.16
N ALA A 329 11.58 -23.97 -15.14
CA ALA A 329 10.67 -22.90 -14.76
C ALA A 329 10.44 -21.88 -15.90
N ARG A 330 11.48 -21.61 -16.70
CA ARG A 330 11.38 -20.78 -17.92
C ARG A 330 10.58 -21.47 -19.02
N THR A 331 10.81 -22.77 -19.24
CA THR A 331 10.10 -23.56 -20.28
C THR A 331 8.62 -23.74 -19.95
N GLU A 332 8.27 -23.90 -18.67
CA GLU A 332 6.88 -23.93 -18.17
C GLU A 332 6.23 -22.53 -18.13
N GLY A 333 6.97 -21.46 -18.40
CA GLY A 333 6.46 -20.09 -18.58
C GLY A 333 6.37 -19.25 -17.31
N TYR A 334 6.78 -19.77 -16.14
CA TYR A 334 6.77 -19.02 -14.87
C TYR A 334 7.68 -17.79 -14.93
N LEU A 335 8.90 -17.96 -15.43
CA LEU A 335 9.91 -16.89 -15.50
C LEU A 335 9.70 -15.97 -16.71
N SER A 336 8.64 -15.16 -16.70
CA SER A 336 8.35 -14.18 -17.76
C SER A 336 7.60 -12.93 -17.26
N GLY A 337 7.76 -11.80 -17.95
CA GLY A 337 6.99 -10.57 -17.68
C GLY A 337 7.28 -9.94 -16.30
N ILE A 338 6.26 -9.31 -15.71
CA ILE A 338 6.38 -8.56 -14.44
C ILE A 338 6.93 -9.41 -13.29
N TYR A 339 6.62 -10.70 -13.27
CA TYR A 339 7.03 -11.67 -12.23
C TYR A 339 8.53 -11.95 -12.18
N VAL A 340 9.28 -11.56 -13.23
CA VAL A 340 10.73 -11.77 -13.33
C VAL A 340 11.54 -10.48 -13.46
N GLU A 341 10.86 -9.34 -13.68
CA GLU A 341 11.48 -8.02 -13.95
C GLU A 341 12.41 -7.56 -12.82
N ALA A 342 12.00 -7.73 -11.55
CA ALA A 342 12.84 -7.44 -10.40
C ALA A 342 14.04 -8.38 -10.30
N PHE A 343 13.89 -9.68 -10.56
CA PHE A 343 15.00 -10.64 -10.49
C PHE A 343 16.03 -10.40 -11.61
N GLU A 344 15.59 -10.12 -12.83
CA GLU A 344 16.49 -9.74 -13.93
C GLU A 344 17.24 -8.43 -13.63
N SER A 345 16.55 -7.47 -13.01
CA SER A 345 17.17 -6.22 -12.57
C SER A 345 18.18 -6.46 -11.44
N PHE A 346 17.88 -7.31 -10.46
CA PHE A 346 18.82 -7.74 -9.42
C PHE A 346 20.06 -8.40 -10.00
N LEU A 347 19.91 -9.40 -10.88
CA LEU A 347 21.03 -10.07 -11.55
C LEU A 347 21.91 -9.07 -12.32
N LYS A 348 21.29 -8.13 -13.05
CA LYS A 348 21.98 -7.09 -13.81
C LYS A 348 22.71 -6.09 -12.93
N LEU A 349 22.10 -5.62 -11.84
CA LEU A 349 22.70 -4.60 -10.95
C LEU A 349 23.80 -5.17 -10.06
N THR A 350 23.72 -6.45 -9.71
CA THR A 350 24.71 -7.17 -8.90
C THR A 350 25.90 -7.73 -9.71
N ASP A 351 25.88 -7.62 -11.05
CA ASP A 351 26.76 -8.36 -11.97
C ASP A 351 26.77 -9.88 -11.67
N THR A 352 25.60 -10.52 -11.75
CA THR A 352 25.39 -11.94 -11.43
C THR A 352 24.75 -12.67 -12.61
N CYS A 353 25.22 -13.88 -12.89
CA CYS A 353 24.59 -14.75 -13.90
C CYS A 353 23.32 -15.40 -13.35
N TRP A 354 22.41 -15.78 -14.24
CA TRP A 354 21.26 -16.61 -13.88
C TRP A 354 21.70 -17.89 -13.14
N PRO A 355 21.13 -18.21 -11.96
CA PRO A 355 21.38 -19.48 -11.30
C PRO A 355 20.77 -20.64 -12.10
N SER A 356 21.26 -21.86 -11.87
CA SER A 356 20.73 -23.07 -12.51
C SER A 356 19.55 -23.68 -11.75
N SER A 357 19.44 -23.41 -10.45
CA SER A 357 18.43 -23.95 -9.54
C SER A 357 17.70 -22.83 -8.82
N LEU A 358 16.41 -23.05 -8.51
CA LEU A 358 15.61 -22.13 -7.70
C LEU A 358 16.00 -22.15 -6.21
N SER A 359 16.74 -23.16 -5.76
CA SER A 359 17.26 -23.25 -4.39
C SER A 359 18.72 -22.75 -4.25
N ASP A 360 19.19 -21.96 -5.22
CA ASP A 360 20.50 -21.33 -5.20
C ASP A 360 20.53 -20.12 -4.23
N PRO A 361 21.60 -19.89 -3.44
CA PRO A 361 21.77 -18.71 -2.59
C PRO A 361 21.44 -17.36 -3.23
N ILE A 362 21.63 -17.21 -4.54
CA ILE A 362 21.26 -16.03 -5.31
C ILE A 362 19.76 -15.70 -5.23
N VAL A 363 18.89 -16.71 -5.18
CA VAL A 363 17.44 -16.53 -5.04
C VAL A 363 17.09 -16.07 -3.61
N SER A 364 17.70 -16.68 -2.60
CA SER A 364 17.50 -16.32 -1.19
C SER A 364 17.96 -14.89 -0.90
N LEU A 365 19.09 -14.47 -1.48
CA LEU A 365 19.61 -13.10 -1.40
C LEU A 365 18.71 -12.10 -2.12
N PHE A 366 18.13 -12.45 -3.28
CA PHE A 366 17.13 -11.61 -3.94
C PHE A 366 15.89 -11.41 -3.08
N LEU A 367 15.36 -12.47 -2.47
CA LEU A 367 14.19 -12.38 -1.58
C LEU A 367 14.46 -11.49 -0.36
N LEU A 368 15.69 -11.54 0.21
CA LEU A 368 16.13 -10.63 1.25
C LEU A 368 16.19 -9.17 0.77
N VAL A 369 16.76 -8.92 -0.42
CA VAL A 369 16.78 -7.55 -0.99
C VAL A 369 15.37 -7.01 -1.21
N CYS A 370 14.41 -7.83 -1.65
CA CYS A 370 13.00 -7.45 -1.71
C CYS A 370 12.46 -7.11 -0.32
N ASP A 371 12.69 -7.95 0.69
CA ASP A 371 12.21 -7.72 2.06
C ASP A 371 12.76 -6.41 2.67
N LEU A 372 14.06 -6.12 2.50
CA LEU A 372 14.69 -4.90 2.98
C LEU A 372 14.25 -3.65 2.19
N ALA A 373 13.93 -3.79 0.91
CA ALA A 373 13.46 -2.70 0.08
C ALA A 373 12.03 -2.25 0.47
N ILE A 374 11.10 -3.20 0.66
CA ILE A 374 9.68 -2.92 0.99
C ILE A 374 9.47 -2.50 2.46
N ASN A 375 10.49 -2.67 3.30
CA ASN A 375 10.50 -2.27 4.70
C ASN A 375 11.50 -1.12 4.96
N PRO A 376 11.27 0.11 4.45
CA PRO A 376 11.95 1.27 5.00
C PRO A 376 11.69 1.41 6.49
N THR A 377 12.77 1.68 7.23
CA THR A 377 12.80 1.92 8.67
C THR A 377 12.48 3.37 9.03
N ARG A 378 12.60 4.27 8.04
CA ARG A 378 12.42 5.72 8.13
C ARG A 378 11.06 6.15 7.58
N GLY A 379 10.49 7.21 8.15
CA GLY A 379 9.10 7.60 7.95
C GLY A 379 8.17 6.87 8.94
N ILE A 380 8.32 5.55 9.06
CA ILE A 380 7.77 4.74 10.14
C ILE A 380 8.61 3.44 10.28
N PRO A 381 8.91 2.94 11.49
CA PRO A 381 8.62 3.54 12.80
C PRO A 381 9.56 4.69 13.18
N PHE A 382 10.77 4.77 12.62
CA PHE A 382 11.67 5.87 12.92
C PHE A 382 11.33 7.12 12.10
N LYS A 383 11.51 8.28 12.72
CA LYS A 383 11.38 9.58 12.06
C LYS A 383 12.33 9.65 10.85
N VAL A 384 11.88 10.32 9.79
CA VAL A 384 12.73 10.69 8.63
C VAL A 384 14.03 11.32 9.16
N GLY A 385 15.16 10.94 8.56
CA GLY A 385 16.48 11.49 8.92
C GLY A 385 16.66 12.92 8.39
N PRO A 386 17.84 13.26 7.82
CA PRO A 386 17.95 14.44 6.98
C PRO A 386 16.91 14.36 5.85
N PHE A 387 16.01 15.35 5.78
CA PHE A 387 14.82 15.34 4.92
C PHE A 387 15.17 15.38 3.42
N GLU A 388 16.32 15.96 3.08
CA GLU A 388 16.95 15.91 1.77
C GLU A 388 17.02 14.48 1.19
N ASN A 389 17.18 13.50 2.08
CA ASN A 389 17.33 12.09 1.73
C ASN A 389 16.00 11.30 1.79
N LEU A 390 14.84 11.94 2.03
CA LEU A 390 13.55 11.26 2.16
C LEU A 390 13.33 10.25 1.04
N ILE A 391 13.46 10.69 -0.21
CA ILE A 391 13.23 9.86 -1.40
C ILE A 391 14.12 8.60 -1.36
N GLY A 392 15.43 8.75 -1.09
CA GLY A 392 16.36 7.61 -0.99
C GLY A 392 16.19 6.75 0.27
N GLN A 393 15.57 7.28 1.33
CA GLN A 393 15.25 6.55 2.56
C GLN A 393 14.00 5.67 2.40
N VAL A 394 13.02 6.07 1.58
CA VAL A 394 11.68 5.45 1.54
C VAL A 394 11.24 4.89 0.18
N ASP A 395 11.81 5.33 -0.94
CA ASP A 395 11.44 4.79 -2.26
C ASP A 395 11.98 3.36 -2.40
N VAL A 396 11.06 2.41 -2.55
CA VAL A 396 11.35 0.98 -2.60
C VAL A 396 12.24 0.62 -3.81
N GLY A 397 12.04 1.27 -4.96
CA GLY A 397 12.82 1.02 -6.17
C GLY A 397 14.26 1.52 -6.06
N ILE A 398 14.48 2.64 -5.37
CA ILE A 398 15.80 3.18 -5.07
C ILE A 398 16.51 2.31 -4.02
N ARG A 399 15.84 1.99 -2.89
CA ARG A 399 16.39 1.09 -1.86
C ARG A 399 16.82 -0.25 -2.43
N PHE A 400 15.99 -0.86 -3.29
CA PHE A 400 16.31 -2.09 -4.01
C PHE A 400 17.59 -1.97 -4.85
N ALA A 401 17.73 -0.89 -5.62
CA ALA A 401 18.91 -0.65 -6.43
C ALA A 401 20.17 -0.42 -5.57
N GLU A 402 20.05 0.31 -4.46
CA GLU A 402 21.14 0.52 -3.52
C GLU A 402 21.63 -0.81 -2.90
N PHE A 403 20.74 -1.66 -2.41
CA PHE A 403 21.14 -2.99 -1.91
C PHE A 403 21.80 -3.85 -3.00
N CYS A 404 21.33 -3.80 -4.25
CA CYS A 404 22.01 -4.47 -5.37
C CYS A 404 23.44 -3.93 -5.59
N PHE A 405 23.65 -2.61 -5.46
CA PHE A 405 24.98 -2.02 -5.56
C PHE A 405 25.89 -2.39 -4.38
N ALA A 406 25.35 -2.57 -3.16
CA ALA A 406 26.11 -3.09 -2.02
C ALA A 406 26.62 -4.52 -2.31
N ILE A 407 25.75 -5.42 -2.79
CA ILE A 407 26.10 -6.79 -3.18
C ILE A 407 27.15 -6.82 -4.29
N LYS A 408 27.08 -5.89 -5.25
CA LYS A 408 28.09 -5.75 -6.31
C LYS A 408 29.48 -5.42 -5.75
N THR A 409 29.54 -4.63 -4.68
CA THR A 409 30.79 -4.32 -3.96
C THR A 409 31.22 -5.38 -2.94
N ALA A 410 30.32 -6.27 -2.54
CA ALA A 410 30.54 -7.34 -1.55
C ALA A 410 30.19 -8.74 -2.13
N PRO A 411 31.00 -9.30 -3.06
CA PRO A 411 30.61 -10.50 -3.81
C PRO A 411 30.48 -11.78 -2.98
N HIS A 412 30.98 -11.83 -1.74
CA HIS A 412 30.79 -12.98 -0.84
C HIS A 412 29.34 -13.16 -0.41
N LEU A 413 28.56 -12.07 -0.34
CA LEU A 413 27.13 -12.10 0.00
C LEU A 413 26.33 -13.00 -0.96
N LYS A 414 26.76 -13.10 -2.21
CA LYS A 414 26.18 -13.98 -3.25
C LYS A 414 26.14 -15.47 -2.87
N ALA A 415 26.91 -15.89 -1.86
CA ALA A 415 26.93 -17.26 -1.35
C ALA A 415 26.74 -17.32 0.18
N ALA A 416 26.25 -16.25 0.81
CA ALA A 416 26.14 -16.14 2.26
C ALA A 416 24.90 -16.86 2.84
N ILE A 417 23.81 -16.94 2.08
CA ILE A 417 22.52 -17.48 2.56
C ILE A 417 22.28 -18.88 1.97
N LYS A 418 22.36 -19.92 2.79
CA LYS A 418 22.27 -21.33 2.41
C LYS A 418 21.25 -22.10 3.24
N ASP A 419 21.29 -21.90 4.55
CA ASP A 419 20.50 -22.62 5.54
C ASP A 419 19.20 -21.87 5.89
N LEU A 420 18.98 -20.68 5.32
CA LEU A 420 17.80 -19.81 5.48
C LEU A 420 17.55 -19.41 6.95
N SER A 421 18.61 -19.29 7.74
CA SER A 421 18.51 -19.19 9.20
C SER A 421 18.28 -17.77 9.71
N LEU A 422 17.99 -17.64 11.01
CA LEU A 422 17.91 -16.36 11.71
C LEU A 422 19.24 -15.60 11.61
N GLU A 423 20.34 -16.30 11.84
CA GLU A 423 21.70 -15.77 11.80
C GLU A 423 22.05 -15.27 10.40
N GLU A 424 21.76 -16.04 9.35
CA GLU A 424 21.98 -15.61 7.96
C GLU A 424 21.13 -14.37 7.59
N TYR A 425 19.88 -14.26 8.08
CA TYR A 425 19.07 -13.06 7.89
C TYR A 425 19.71 -11.84 8.56
N VAL A 426 20.10 -11.97 9.83
CA VAL A 426 20.67 -10.86 10.62
C VAL A 426 22.01 -10.42 10.04
N GLU A 427 22.98 -11.33 9.88
CA GLU A 427 24.33 -11.00 9.41
C GLU A 427 24.32 -10.35 8.01
N VAL A 428 23.53 -10.89 7.07
CA VAL A 428 23.48 -10.33 5.70
C VAL A 428 22.68 -9.03 5.64
N SER A 429 21.58 -8.90 6.40
CA SER A 429 20.86 -7.61 6.45
C SER A 429 21.67 -6.51 7.15
N GLU A 430 22.48 -6.85 8.15
CA GLU A 430 23.43 -5.93 8.78
C GLU A 430 24.46 -5.40 7.78
N GLU A 431 25.16 -6.29 7.06
CA GLU A 431 26.18 -5.87 6.09
C GLU A 431 25.57 -4.98 4.98
N LEU A 432 24.38 -5.34 4.48
CA LEU A 432 23.66 -4.59 3.45
C LEU A 432 23.19 -3.21 3.91
N CYS A 433 22.62 -3.10 5.12
CA CYS A 433 22.16 -1.83 5.67
C CYS A 433 23.35 -0.91 6.03
N LEU A 434 24.39 -1.45 6.67
CA LEU A 434 25.60 -0.69 7.01
C LEU A 434 26.31 -0.13 5.77
N ALA A 435 26.38 -0.91 4.68
CA ALA A 435 26.98 -0.46 3.41
C ALA A 435 26.25 0.73 2.77
N LYS A 436 25.02 1.04 3.21
CA LYS A 436 24.16 2.12 2.68
C LYS A 436 23.71 3.15 3.71
N GLY A 437 24.14 3.02 4.97
CA GLY A 437 23.74 3.93 6.04
C GLY A 437 22.24 3.84 6.37
N TYR A 438 21.61 2.69 6.11
CA TYR A 438 20.26 2.40 6.57
C TYR A 438 20.30 1.76 7.96
N ASP A 439 19.21 1.90 8.72
CA ASP A 439 19.07 1.20 9.99
C ASP A 439 18.90 -0.31 9.78
N HIS A 440 19.30 -1.10 10.77
CA HIS A 440 19.06 -2.54 10.76
C HIS A 440 17.55 -2.83 10.81
N PRO A 441 17.00 -3.76 9.99
CA PRO A 441 15.56 -4.05 9.99
C PRO A 441 15.03 -4.45 11.37
N MET A 442 15.81 -5.24 12.12
CA MET A 442 15.45 -5.67 13.48
C MET A 442 15.26 -4.50 14.46
N ALA A 443 15.97 -3.38 14.29
CA ALA A 443 15.81 -2.21 15.18
C ALA A 443 14.45 -1.53 14.95
N ALA A 444 13.95 -1.50 13.72
CA ALA A 444 12.60 -1.02 13.43
C ALA A 444 11.52 -2.00 13.95
N LEU A 445 11.76 -3.31 13.85
CA LEU A 445 10.85 -4.31 14.42
C LEU A 445 10.80 -4.22 15.95
N GLU A 446 11.95 -4.05 16.61
CA GLU A 446 12.07 -3.80 18.05
C GLU A 446 11.33 -2.53 18.50
N GLU A 447 11.44 -1.44 17.73
CA GLU A 447 10.71 -0.20 17.99
C GLU A 447 9.17 -0.43 17.96
N VAL A 448 8.66 -1.17 16.98
CA VAL A 448 7.23 -1.51 16.91
C VAL A 448 6.79 -2.46 18.02
N VAL A 449 7.64 -3.41 18.43
CA VAL A 449 7.39 -4.26 19.61
C VAL A 449 7.32 -3.42 20.88
N ARG A 450 8.27 -2.50 21.08
CA ARG A 450 8.28 -1.57 22.21
C ARG A 450 7.00 -0.74 22.28
N TRP A 451 6.41 -0.37 21.15
CA TRP A 451 5.13 0.35 21.15
C TRP A 451 4.01 -0.42 21.86
N ILE A 452 3.99 -1.75 21.76
CA ILE A 452 3.02 -2.63 22.44
C ILE A 452 3.26 -2.62 23.97
N GLU A 453 4.51 -2.51 24.40
CA GLU A 453 4.89 -2.52 25.81
C GLU A 453 4.66 -1.15 26.49
N ASP A 454 5.04 -0.07 25.82
CA ASP A 454 5.10 1.28 26.41
C ASP A 454 3.80 2.09 26.28
N TYR A 455 3.01 1.92 25.21
CA TYR A 455 1.87 2.82 24.91
C TYR A 455 0.50 2.15 25.13
N PRO A 456 -0.32 2.62 26.11
CA PRO A 456 -1.64 2.05 26.40
C PRO A 456 -2.65 2.10 25.22
N SER A 457 -2.48 3.08 24.33
CA SER A 457 -3.25 3.21 23.09
C SER A 457 -3.00 2.04 22.12
N VAL A 458 -1.74 1.61 22.01
CA VAL A 458 -1.32 0.47 21.19
C VAL A 458 -1.75 -0.84 21.86
N GLN A 459 -1.60 -0.97 23.19
CA GLN A 459 -2.12 -2.12 23.94
C GLN A 459 -3.62 -2.33 23.71
N LYS A 460 -4.41 -1.25 23.74
CA LYS A 460 -5.83 -1.26 23.42
C LYS A 460 -6.08 -1.74 21.98
N LEU A 461 -5.32 -1.23 21.00
CA LEU A 461 -5.43 -1.66 19.61
C LEU A 461 -5.10 -3.16 19.42
N MET A 462 -4.12 -3.68 20.15
CA MET A 462 -3.76 -5.10 20.10
C MET A 462 -4.82 -6.00 20.76
N GLU A 463 -5.51 -5.52 21.81
CA GLU A 463 -6.68 -6.20 22.37
C GLU A 463 -7.88 -6.19 21.40
N GLU A 464 -8.10 -5.10 20.67
CA GLU A 464 -9.09 -5.05 19.58
C GLU A 464 -8.74 -6.01 18.44
N HIS A 465 -7.46 -6.18 18.08
CA HIS A 465 -7.01 -7.20 17.12
C HIS A 465 -7.22 -8.62 17.63
N ARG A 466 -6.93 -8.88 18.91
CA ARG A 466 -7.09 -10.21 19.54
C ARG A 466 -8.56 -10.64 19.57
N THR A 467 -9.45 -9.73 19.97
CA THR A 467 -10.91 -9.97 20.05
C THR A 467 -11.62 -9.84 18.71
N PHE A 468 -11.04 -9.07 17.79
CA PHE A 468 -11.63 -8.60 16.52
C PHE A 468 -12.83 -7.64 16.70
N GLU A 469 -12.98 -7.05 17.89
CA GLU A 469 -14.05 -6.11 18.25
C GLU A 469 -13.55 -4.65 18.21
N PHE A 470 -13.23 -4.17 17.01
CA PHE A 470 -12.69 -2.83 16.79
C PHE A 470 -13.68 -1.69 17.12
N GLU A 471 -13.14 -0.57 17.62
CA GLU A 471 -13.89 0.67 17.78
C GLU A 471 -14.41 1.19 16.42
N PRO A 472 -15.63 1.80 16.37
CA PRO A 472 -16.18 2.31 15.11
C PRO A 472 -15.36 3.45 14.49
N THR A 473 -14.77 4.30 15.33
CA THR A 473 -13.93 5.44 14.89
C THR A 473 -12.65 4.91 14.26
N ASN A 474 -12.38 5.32 13.02
CA ASN A 474 -11.18 4.92 12.27
C ASN A 474 -10.98 3.39 12.16
N LEU A 475 -12.07 2.60 12.22
CA LEU A 475 -12.05 1.13 12.21
C LEU A 475 -11.15 0.54 11.11
N THR A 476 -11.25 1.07 9.89
CA THR A 476 -10.46 0.60 8.74
C THR A 476 -8.95 0.80 8.97
N ILE A 477 -8.54 1.92 9.54
CA ILE A 477 -7.14 2.20 9.88
C ILE A 477 -6.69 1.29 11.03
N ARG A 478 -7.50 1.19 12.08
CA ARG A 478 -7.25 0.32 13.25
C ARG A 478 -7.03 -1.14 12.84
N VAL A 479 -7.87 -1.69 11.97
CA VAL A 479 -7.70 -3.04 11.41
C VAL A 479 -6.30 -3.17 10.79
N PHE A 480 -5.96 -2.31 9.82
CA PHE A 480 -4.69 -2.39 9.09
C PHE A 480 -3.46 -2.21 9.99
N LEU A 481 -3.47 -1.17 10.83
CA LEU A 481 -2.39 -0.86 11.76
C LEU A 481 -2.17 -1.99 12.78
N SER A 482 -3.25 -2.61 13.26
CA SER A 482 -3.13 -3.72 14.21
C SER A 482 -2.58 -5.00 13.58
N HIS A 483 -2.89 -5.27 12.31
CA HIS A 483 -2.29 -6.35 11.54
C HIS A 483 -0.81 -6.09 11.24
N TYR A 484 -0.45 -4.84 10.91
CA TYR A 484 0.95 -4.41 10.78
C TYR A 484 1.75 -4.66 12.06
N ILE A 485 1.29 -4.13 13.19
CA ILE A 485 1.97 -4.29 14.49
C ILE A 485 2.05 -5.78 14.88
N SER A 486 0.99 -6.56 14.66
CA SER A 486 1.00 -8.01 14.92
C SER A 486 2.01 -8.76 14.05
N MET A 487 2.19 -8.37 12.78
CA MET A 487 3.16 -9.00 11.90
C MET A 487 4.59 -8.53 12.21
N CYS A 488 4.80 -7.26 12.56
CA CYS A 488 6.10 -6.78 13.04
C CYS A 488 6.57 -7.54 14.29
N ALA A 489 5.66 -7.81 15.25
CA ALA A 489 6.00 -8.60 16.43
C ALA A 489 6.39 -10.05 16.09
N ASP A 490 5.60 -10.75 15.27
CA ASP A 490 5.96 -12.12 14.85
C ASP A 490 7.23 -12.15 13.98
N LYS A 491 7.48 -11.09 13.18
CA LYS A 491 8.67 -10.93 12.35
C LYS A 491 9.91 -10.54 13.15
N TYR A 492 9.77 -9.88 14.31
CA TYR A 492 10.89 -9.65 15.23
C TYR A 492 11.45 -10.98 15.76
N GLU A 493 10.57 -11.92 16.11
CA GLU A 493 10.98 -13.24 16.60
C GLU A 493 11.43 -14.19 15.47
N ASN A 494 10.82 -14.10 14.27
CA ASN A 494 11.02 -15.06 13.17
C ASN A 494 11.28 -14.40 11.80
N PRO A 495 12.23 -13.45 11.66
CA PRO A 495 12.39 -12.66 10.44
C PRO A 495 12.71 -13.50 9.20
N HIS A 496 13.49 -14.58 9.38
CA HIS A 496 13.85 -15.56 8.37
C HIS A 496 12.62 -16.27 7.76
N PHE A 497 11.58 -16.53 8.57
CA PHE A 497 10.33 -17.13 8.09
C PHE A 497 9.57 -16.19 7.17
N PHE A 498 9.47 -14.90 7.51
CA PHE A 498 8.81 -13.90 6.67
C PHE A 498 9.62 -13.55 5.42
N CYS A 499 10.94 -13.73 5.44
CA CYS A 499 11.82 -13.52 4.29
C CYS A 499 11.77 -14.69 3.29
N TRP A 500 11.72 -15.94 3.77
CA TRP A 500 11.75 -17.15 2.92
C TRP A 500 10.59 -18.13 3.18
N PRO A 501 9.32 -17.67 3.27
CA PRO A 501 8.21 -18.52 3.71
C PRO A 501 7.99 -19.72 2.77
N GLY A 502 8.34 -19.59 1.48
CA GLY A 502 8.24 -20.69 0.51
C GLY A 502 9.00 -21.95 0.94
N ALA A 503 10.18 -21.79 1.55
CA ALA A 503 10.95 -22.91 2.07
C ALA A 503 10.28 -23.53 3.30
N TYR A 504 9.86 -22.71 4.25
CA TYR A 504 9.24 -23.15 5.49
C TYR A 504 7.90 -23.86 5.26
N MET A 505 7.05 -23.31 4.37
CA MET A 505 5.80 -23.96 3.97
C MET A 505 6.04 -25.27 3.19
N ALA A 506 7.21 -25.46 2.56
CA ALA A 506 7.64 -26.73 1.96
C ALA A 506 8.31 -27.70 2.97
N GLY A 507 8.28 -27.39 4.27
CA GLY A 507 8.83 -28.25 5.33
C GLY A 507 10.33 -28.07 5.56
N HIS A 508 10.87 -26.87 5.35
CA HIS A 508 12.19 -26.50 5.86
C HIS A 508 12.22 -26.63 7.40
N PRO A 509 13.31 -27.13 8.01
CA PRO A 509 13.42 -27.21 9.46
C PRO A 509 13.21 -25.84 10.13
N SER A 510 12.35 -25.81 11.16
CA SER A 510 12.15 -24.68 12.05
C SER A 510 12.06 -25.16 13.49
N VAL A 511 12.42 -24.29 14.43
CA VAL A 511 12.17 -24.45 15.87
C VAL A 511 10.86 -23.80 16.31
N ALA A 512 10.32 -22.87 15.52
CA ALA A 512 9.05 -22.20 15.76
C ALA A 512 7.88 -22.95 15.12
N ASP A 513 6.67 -22.74 15.66
CA ASP A 513 5.43 -23.20 15.05
C ASP A 513 5.06 -22.28 13.87
N VAL A 514 5.69 -22.55 12.72
CA VAL A 514 5.46 -21.80 11.48
C VAL A 514 4.03 -21.95 10.95
N GLU A 515 3.32 -23.02 11.33
CA GLU A 515 1.91 -23.21 10.99
C GLU A 515 1.04 -22.25 11.81
N GLU A 516 1.28 -22.12 13.13
CA GLU A 516 0.57 -21.14 13.95
C GLU A 516 0.81 -19.70 13.47
N ILE A 517 2.08 -19.32 13.20
CA ILE A 517 2.43 -17.99 12.68
C ILE A 517 1.74 -17.75 11.33
N TRP A 518 1.79 -18.71 10.40
CA TRP A 518 1.09 -18.62 9.11
C TRP A 518 -0.41 -18.37 9.29
N LEU A 519 -1.07 -19.14 10.16
CA LEU A 519 -2.50 -19.05 10.42
C LEU A 519 -2.91 -17.73 11.12
N ARG A 520 -2.02 -17.08 11.88
CA ARG A 520 -2.27 -15.74 12.44
C ARG A 520 -2.34 -14.65 11.37
N HIS A 521 -1.67 -14.83 10.23
CA HIS A 521 -1.48 -13.79 9.21
C HIS A 521 -2.22 -14.03 7.90
N LEU A 522 -3.28 -14.86 7.91
CA LEU A 522 -4.12 -15.05 6.72
C LEU A 522 -4.87 -13.76 6.31
N SER A 523 -5.26 -13.69 5.04
CA SER A 523 -6.07 -12.58 4.53
C SER A 523 -7.42 -12.49 5.24
N LEU A 524 -7.90 -11.28 5.49
CA LEU A 524 -9.20 -11.08 6.16
C LEU A 524 -10.39 -11.53 5.30
N PHE A 525 -10.28 -11.35 3.99
CA PHE A 525 -11.40 -11.47 3.06
C PHE A 525 -11.02 -12.32 1.85
N SER A 526 -11.97 -13.13 1.39
CA SER A 526 -11.84 -13.97 0.18
C SER A 526 -13.16 -14.03 -0.60
N ASP A 527 -13.08 -14.50 -1.84
CA ASP A 527 -14.21 -15.05 -2.58
C ASP A 527 -14.57 -16.48 -2.10
N GLY A 528 -15.59 -17.08 -2.71
CA GLY A 528 -15.92 -18.49 -2.51
C GLY A 528 -15.88 -19.26 -3.83
N LYS A 529 -15.78 -20.59 -3.74
CA LYS A 529 -15.55 -21.49 -4.89
C LYS A 529 -16.28 -21.11 -6.18
N ASP A 530 -17.60 -20.90 -6.12
CA ASP A 530 -18.45 -20.54 -7.26
C ASP A 530 -19.16 -19.20 -7.00
N LYS A 531 -18.45 -18.23 -6.39
CA LYS A 531 -19.02 -17.03 -5.80
C LYS A 531 -18.14 -15.80 -5.98
N ASP A 532 -18.62 -14.86 -6.79
CA ASP A 532 -17.91 -13.60 -7.07
C ASP A 532 -18.01 -12.58 -5.91
N GLY A 533 -18.91 -12.79 -4.94
CA GLY A 533 -19.03 -11.95 -3.75
C GLY A 533 -17.84 -12.05 -2.78
N VAL A 534 -17.78 -11.12 -1.82
CA VAL A 534 -16.72 -11.09 -0.80
C VAL A 534 -17.22 -11.65 0.52
N TYR A 535 -16.40 -12.48 1.15
CA TYR A 535 -16.69 -13.15 2.42
C TYR A 535 -15.57 -12.92 3.43
N PRO A 536 -15.90 -12.72 4.71
CA PRO A 536 -14.90 -12.76 5.76
C PRO A 536 -14.40 -14.21 5.95
N ARG A 537 -13.09 -14.36 6.09
CA ARG A 537 -12.51 -15.66 6.47
C ARG A 537 -12.87 -16.00 7.92
N LYS A 538 -12.96 -17.29 8.22
CA LYS A 538 -13.12 -17.79 9.59
C LYS A 538 -11.79 -17.73 10.33
N TRP A 539 -11.85 -17.46 11.62
CA TRP A 539 -10.69 -17.34 12.50
C TRP A 539 -10.93 -18.22 13.74
N PRO A 540 -10.08 -19.22 14.04
CA PRO A 540 -10.33 -20.19 15.12
C PRO A 540 -10.58 -19.56 16.50
N ASN A 541 -9.92 -18.42 16.76
CA ASN A 541 -9.89 -17.77 18.08
C ASN A 541 -10.73 -16.47 18.15
N ARG A 542 -11.54 -16.16 17.14
CA ARG A 542 -12.39 -14.95 17.08
C ARG A 542 -13.86 -15.34 16.93
N SER A 543 -14.79 -14.54 17.48
CA SER A 543 -16.21 -14.88 17.38
C SER A 543 -16.78 -14.56 16.00
N ASP A 544 -17.65 -15.43 15.46
CA ASP A 544 -18.37 -15.19 14.19
C ASP A 544 -19.10 -13.84 14.18
N LYS A 545 -19.58 -13.40 15.36
CA LYS A 545 -20.24 -12.10 15.55
C LYS A 545 -19.26 -10.94 15.33
N ALA A 546 -18.09 -10.97 15.97
CA ALA A 546 -17.07 -9.93 15.83
C ALA A 546 -16.55 -9.87 14.40
N VAL A 547 -16.21 -11.03 13.82
CA VAL A 547 -15.78 -11.19 12.42
C VAL A 547 -16.79 -10.56 11.46
N LYS A 548 -18.08 -10.88 11.61
CA LYS A 548 -19.15 -10.32 10.78
C LYS A 548 -19.36 -8.82 10.99
N GLN A 549 -19.32 -8.32 12.23
CA GLN A 549 -19.52 -6.90 12.53
C GLN A 549 -18.39 -6.03 11.97
N THR A 550 -17.14 -6.49 12.09
CA THR A 550 -15.97 -5.81 11.50
C THR A 550 -16.03 -5.84 9.97
N PHE A 551 -16.39 -6.97 9.36
CA PHE A 551 -16.64 -7.07 7.91
C PHE A 551 -17.71 -6.08 7.40
N GLU A 552 -18.90 -6.07 8.02
CA GLU A 552 -20.01 -5.19 7.61
C GLU A 552 -19.66 -3.70 7.72
N ARG A 553 -18.89 -3.31 8.76
CA ARG A 553 -18.40 -1.93 8.93
C ARG A 553 -17.30 -1.58 7.94
N PHE A 554 -16.35 -2.49 7.71
CA PHE A 554 -15.23 -2.29 6.80
C PHE A 554 -15.70 -1.99 5.37
N TYR A 555 -16.55 -2.87 4.81
CA TYR A 555 -17.11 -2.66 3.47
C TYR A 555 -18.17 -1.54 3.42
N GLY A 556 -18.83 -1.25 4.55
CA GLY A 556 -19.61 -0.02 4.75
C GLY A 556 -18.80 1.26 4.49
N SER A 557 -17.54 1.30 4.91
CA SER A 557 -16.64 2.42 4.66
C SER A 557 -16.06 2.45 3.25
N MET A 558 -15.79 1.28 2.63
CA MET A 558 -15.21 1.21 1.27
C MET A 558 -16.03 1.98 0.23
N ALA A 559 -17.36 1.85 0.26
CA ALA A 559 -18.23 2.58 -0.66
C ALA A 559 -18.16 4.11 -0.46
N VAL A 560 -17.93 4.61 0.77
CA VAL A 560 -17.73 6.04 1.03
C VAL A 560 -16.40 6.51 0.45
N TYR A 561 -15.33 5.73 0.58
CA TYR A 561 -14.01 6.05 0.03
C TYR A 561 -14.04 6.12 -1.50
N GLU A 562 -14.63 5.12 -2.17
CA GLU A 562 -14.79 5.11 -3.63
C GLU A 562 -15.62 6.31 -4.12
N LEU A 563 -16.75 6.60 -3.46
CA LEU A 563 -17.59 7.74 -3.82
C LEU A 563 -16.90 9.09 -3.55
N THR A 564 -16.05 9.19 -2.54
CA THR A 564 -15.27 10.40 -2.26
C THR A 564 -14.20 10.63 -3.33
N GLU A 565 -13.44 9.60 -3.72
CA GLU A 565 -12.51 9.70 -4.87
C GLU A 565 -13.26 10.10 -6.15
N GLN A 566 -14.41 9.47 -6.41
CA GLN A 566 -15.25 9.82 -7.55
C GLN A 566 -15.75 11.27 -7.52
N TRP A 567 -16.05 11.81 -6.33
CA TRP A 567 -16.46 13.20 -6.14
C TRP A 567 -15.31 14.17 -6.37
N ILE A 568 -14.12 13.89 -5.87
CA ILE A 568 -12.96 14.78 -6.03
C ILE A 568 -12.45 14.79 -7.47
N LEU A 569 -12.21 13.60 -8.05
CA LEU A 569 -11.40 13.43 -9.27
C LEU A 569 -12.19 12.98 -10.51
N ARG A 570 -13.23 12.15 -10.37
CA ARG A 570 -13.80 11.43 -11.53
C ARG A 570 -14.94 12.20 -12.21
N ASP A 571 -14.81 12.37 -13.52
CA ASP A 571 -15.84 13.00 -14.35
C ASP A 571 -17.14 12.22 -14.46
N GLY A 572 -18.24 12.95 -14.71
CA GLY A 572 -19.58 12.38 -14.90
C GLY A 572 -20.30 12.04 -13.59
N SER A 573 -21.41 11.34 -13.70
CA SER A 573 -22.21 10.85 -12.57
C SER A 573 -21.42 9.86 -11.70
N PHE A 574 -21.85 9.66 -10.46
CA PHE A 574 -21.36 8.56 -9.64
C PHE A 574 -21.63 7.21 -10.31
N LYS A 575 -20.60 6.36 -10.36
CA LYS A 575 -20.71 4.93 -10.69
C LYS A 575 -21.01 4.18 -9.39
N LEU A 576 -22.07 3.38 -9.41
CA LEU A 576 -22.56 2.61 -8.26
C LEU A 576 -22.49 1.10 -8.56
N ASP A 577 -21.41 0.65 -9.20
CA ASP A 577 -21.22 -0.77 -9.51
C ASP A 577 -20.51 -1.48 -8.35
N PHE A 578 -21.33 -2.05 -7.48
CA PHE A 578 -20.88 -2.81 -6.31
C PHE A 578 -21.10 -4.33 -6.48
N SER A 579 -21.21 -4.80 -7.74
CA SER A 579 -21.45 -6.22 -8.09
C SER A 579 -20.43 -7.16 -7.46
N TRP A 580 -19.18 -6.73 -7.38
CA TRP A 580 -18.04 -7.43 -6.80
C TRP A 580 -18.19 -7.79 -5.30
N MET A 581 -19.14 -7.20 -4.56
CA MET A 581 -19.35 -7.51 -3.13
C MET A 581 -20.28 -8.70 -2.85
N SER A 582 -21.16 -9.11 -3.78
CA SER A 582 -22.22 -10.08 -3.48
C SER A 582 -22.73 -10.83 -4.70
N ASP A 583 -22.76 -12.17 -4.62
CA ASP A 583 -23.40 -13.06 -5.62
C ASP A 583 -24.85 -12.65 -5.97
N ASN A 584 -25.56 -12.07 -4.99
CA ASN A 584 -26.95 -11.64 -5.12
C ASN A 584 -26.98 -10.11 -5.24
N TYR A 585 -26.23 -9.57 -6.19
CA TYR A 585 -26.17 -8.14 -6.44
C TYR A 585 -27.51 -7.61 -6.98
N ASP A 586 -27.99 -6.52 -6.39
CA ASP A 586 -29.12 -5.75 -6.88
C ASP A 586 -28.74 -4.26 -6.92
N GLN A 587 -28.84 -3.67 -8.10
CA GLN A 587 -28.37 -2.31 -8.39
C GLN A 587 -29.13 -1.23 -7.60
N GLU A 588 -30.41 -1.46 -7.28
CA GLU A 588 -31.24 -0.52 -6.53
C GLU A 588 -30.94 -0.59 -5.03
N VAL A 589 -30.84 -1.81 -4.49
CA VAL A 589 -30.49 -2.05 -3.08
C VAL A 589 -29.08 -1.55 -2.74
N PHE A 590 -28.07 -1.91 -3.54
CA PHE A 590 -26.70 -1.46 -3.31
C PHE A 590 -26.52 0.04 -3.61
N GLY A 591 -27.19 0.57 -4.65
CA GLY A 591 -27.20 2.02 -4.92
C GLY A 591 -27.80 2.82 -3.76
N GLY A 592 -28.91 2.36 -3.19
CA GLY A 592 -29.54 2.96 -2.01
C GLY A 592 -28.64 2.88 -0.77
N TRP A 593 -28.04 1.73 -0.50
CA TRP A 593 -27.09 1.54 0.62
C TRP A 593 -25.85 2.44 0.51
N ALA A 594 -25.28 2.59 -0.70
CA ALA A 594 -24.12 3.43 -0.94
C ALA A 594 -24.48 4.92 -0.74
N ASN A 595 -25.61 5.37 -1.29
CA ASN A 595 -26.15 6.72 -1.07
C ASN A 595 -26.40 7.01 0.41
N ASP A 596 -27.05 6.09 1.13
CA ASP A 596 -27.32 6.25 2.57
C ASP A 596 -26.05 6.27 3.41
N SER A 597 -24.99 5.59 2.97
CA SER A 597 -23.70 5.58 3.67
C SER A 597 -22.93 6.88 3.43
N PHE A 598 -22.89 7.37 2.19
CA PHE A 598 -22.34 8.69 1.85
C PHE A 598 -23.07 9.82 2.60
N LYS A 599 -24.41 9.77 2.62
CA LYS A 599 -25.27 10.74 3.30
C LYS A 599 -25.05 10.81 4.81
N LYS A 600 -24.73 9.70 5.48
CA LYS A 600 -24.40 9.71 6.92
C LYS A 600 -23.11 10.49 7.22
N VAL A 601 -22.18 10.55 6.26
CA VAL A 601 -20.87 11.20 6.42
C VAL A 601 -20.90 12.68 6.01
N PHE A 602 -21.59 12.99 4.91
CA PHE A 602 -21.61 14.31 4.26
C PHE A 602 -22.95 15.05 4.32
N GLY A 603 -24.02 14.45 4.83
CA GLY A 603 -25.35 15.07 4.97
C GLY A 603 -26.19 15.18 3.68
N VAL A 604 -25.57 15.01 2.51
CA VAL A 604 -26.19 15.15 1.17
C VAL A 604 -26.38 13.80 0.47
N ASN A 605 -27.35 13.72 -0.45
CA ASN A 605 -27.55 12.55 -1.32
C ASN A 605 -26.69 12.68 -2.58
N LEU A 606 -26.37 11.54 -3.22
CA LEU A 606 -25.64 11.51 -4.50
C LEU A 606 -26.42 12.19 -5.64
N SER A 607 -27.75 12.19 -5.57
CA SER A 607 -28.65 12.88 -6.49
C SER A 607 -28.59 14.40 -6.42
N ASP A 608 -28.07 14.95 -5.32
CA ASP A 608 -28.07 16.39 -5.07
C ASP A 608 -26.92 17.08 -5.82
N PHE A 609 -25.93 16.29 -6.31
CA PHE A 609 -24.73 16.79 -6.98
C PHE A 609 -24.98 17.30 -8.40
N THR A 610 -24.54 18.54 -8.64
CA THR A 610 -24.47 19.13 -9.97
C THR A 610 -23.24 18.61 -10.71
N ILE A 611 -23.46 17.87 -11.80
CA ILE A 611 -22.39 17.28 -12.62
C ILE A 611 -21.81 18.31 -13.61
N VAL A 612 -20.53 18.63 -13.42
CA VAL A 612 -19.76 19.61 -14.19
C VAL A 612 -19.37 19.03 -15.54
N LYS A 613 -19.88 19.64 -16.60
CA LYS A 613 -19.61 19.23 -17.97
C LYS A 613 -18.27 19.79 -18.45
N ALA A 614 -17.62 19.08 -19.36
CA ALA A 614 -16.50 19.65 -20.10
C ALA A 614 -17.02 20.84 -20.93
N LYS A 615 -16.36 21.98 -20.84
CA LYS A 615 -16.52 23.05 -21.83
C LYS A 615 -15.93 22.55 -23.15
N LYS A 616 -16.66 22.76 -24.24
CA LYS A 616 -16.27 22.37 -25.61
C LYS A 616 -15.37 23.43 -26.24
#